data_AF-A0A950WUZ0-F1
#
_entry.id   AF-A0A950WUZ0-F1
#
_cell.length_a   1.000
_cell.length_b   1.000
_cell.length_c   1.000
_cell.angle_alpha   90.00
_cell.angle_beta   90.00
_cell.angle_gamma   90.00
#
_symmetry.space_group_name_H-M   'P 1'
#
loop_
_entity.id
_entity.type
_entity.pdbx_description
1 polymer ?
#
loop_
_entity_poly.entity_id
_entity_poly.type
_entity_poly.pdbx_seq_one_letter_code
_entity_poly.pdbx_strand_id
1 'polypeptide(L)'
;IDTLPAGVQEIIERRLQRLSPETNRILTLASVVGHDFDLDVVEQVSDCAPGAVLEAVEEGVAARLISEISGAFARYRFQHPLVHLTLFRRTSLARRDRLHRRLQDVSERLGTL
;
A
#
# COMPACT_ATOMS: atom_id res chain seq x y z
N ILE A 1 -14.76 -17.27 -12.37
CA ILE A 1 -14.83 -15.91 -11.78
C ILE A 1 -15.51 -16.10 -10.44
N ASP A 2 -14.73 -16.20 -9.37
CA ASP A 2 -15.28 -16.42 -8.03
C ASP A 2 -15.86 -15.08 -7.56
N THR A 3 -17.18 -14.94 -7.64
CA THR A 3 -17.90 -13.80 -7.08
C THR A 3 -17.72 -13.85 -5.58
N LEU A 4 -16.77 -13.08 -5.09
CA LEU A 4 -16.56 -12.90 -3.67
C LEU A 4 -17.86 -12.47 -2.97
N PRO A 5 -18.12 -12.95 -1.75
CA PRO A 5 -19.31 -12.54 -1.01
C PRO A 5 -19.28 -11.02 -0.82
N ALA A 6 -20.34 -10.33 -1.24
CA ALA A 6 -20.47 -8.87 -1.16
C ALA A 6 -20.09 -8.30 0.24
N GLY A 7 -20.35 -9.07 1.30
CA GLY A 7 -20.02 -8.69 2.68
C GLY A 7 -18.53 -8.48 2.94
N VAL A 8 -17.62 -9.20 2.28
CA VAL A 8 -16.17 -9.02 2.51
C VAL A 8 -15.69 -7.70 1.90
N GLN A 9 -16.15 -7.38 0.68
CA GLN A 9 -15.80 -6.12 0.03
C GLN A 9 -16.36 -4.93 0.83
N GLU A 10 -17.59 -5.04 1.31
CA GLU A 10 -18.22 -3.99 2.12
C GLU A 10 -17.47 -3.74 3.44
N ILE A 11 -16.97 -4.80 4.11
CA ILE A 11 -16.14 -4.68 5.31
C ILE A 11 -14.83 -3.93 5.00
N ILE A 12 -14.18 -4.27 3.88
CA ILE A 12 -12.94 -3.61 3.46
C ILE A 12 -13.21 -2.13 3.16
N GLU A 13 -14.25 -1.81 2.41
CA GLU A 13 -14.61 -0.42 2.10
C GLU A 13 -14.89 0.39 3.37
N ARG A 14 -15.63 -0.17 4.34
CA ARG A 14 -15.87 0.48 5.64
C ARG A 14 -14.58 0.72 6.42
N ARG A 15 -13.65 -0.24 6.43
CA ARG A 15 -12.34 -0.04 7.10
C ARG A 15 -11.54 1.06 6.42
N LEU A 16 -11.50 1.07 5.08
CA LEU A 16 -10.82 2.12 4.31
C LEU A 16 -11.44 3.50 4.55
N GLN A 17 -12.77 3.60 4.65
CA GLN A 17 -13.46 4.86 4.97
C GLN A 17 -13.14 5.44 6.35
N ARG A 18 -12.67 4.61 7.29
CA ARG A 18 -12.28 5.03 8.64
C ARG A 18 -10.84 5.51 8.71
N LEU A 19 -10.04 5.22 7.69
CA LEU A 19 -8.67 5.70 7.62
C LEU A 19 -8.64 7.18 7.28
N SER A 20 -7.60 7.86 7.74
CA SER A 20 -7.29 9.21 7.27
C SER A 20 -7.15 9.26 5.74
N PRO A 21 -7.46 10.40 5.09
CA PRO A 21 -7.28 10.55 3.65
C PRO A 21 -5.83 10.32 3.19
N GLU A 22 -4.87 10.71 4.04
CA GLU A 22 -3.44 10.53 3.81
C GLU A 22 -3.04 9.05 3.85
N THR A 23 -3.47 8.31 4.87
CA THR A 23 -3.23 6.87 4.96
C THR A 23 -3.85 6.11 3.80
N ASN A 24 -5.08 6.44 3.41
CA ASN A 24 -5.69 5.86 2.21
C ASN A 24 -4.83 6.09 0.96
N ARG A 25 -4.29 7.30 0.78
CA ARG A 25 -3.43 7.64 -0.36
C ARG A 25 -2.11 6.87 -0.33
N ILE A 26 -1.49 6.73 0.83
CA ILE A 26 -0.22 6.03 1.01
C ILE A 26 -0.40 4.52 0.82
N LEU A 27 -1.41 3.90 1.42
CA LEU A 27 -1.72 2.48 1.20
C LEU A 27 -2.12 2.19 -0.26
N THR A 28 -2.78 3.14 -0.93
CA THR A 28 -3.03 3.04 -2.37
C THR A 28 -1.73 3.02 -3.17
N LEU A 29 -0.75 3.85 -2.82
CA LEU A 29 0.56 3.87 -3.45
C LEU A 29 1.33 2.57 -3.14
N ALA A 30 1.34 2.12 -1.90
CA ALA A 30 1.96 0.86 -1.48
C ALA A 30 1.40 -0.35 -2.26
N SER A 31 0.09 -0.36 -2.55
CA SER A 31 -0.52 -1.43 -3.38
C SER A 31 -0.01 -1.47 -4.82
N VAL A 32 0.59 -0.39 -5.33
CA VAL A 32 1.25 -0.38 -6.64
C VAL A 32 2.68 -0.90 -6.55
N VAL A 33 3.35 -0.69 -5.40
CA VAL A 33 4.67 -1.29 -5.11
C VAL A 33 4.56 -2.80 -5.05
N GLY A 34 3.55 -3.31 -4.34
CA GLY A 34 3.26 -4.74 -4.31
C GLY A 34 2.36 -5.15 -3.15
N HIS A 35 2.09 -6.45 -3.09
CA HIS A 35 1.37 -7.07 -1.97
C HIS A 35 2.19 -7.04 -0.67
N ASP A 36 3.51 -7.20 -0.82
CA ASP A 36 4.50 -7.01 0.22
C ASP A 36 5.36 -5.82 -0.21
N PHE A 37 5.67 -4.92 0.71
CA PHE A 37 6.42 -3.71 0.40
C PHE A 37 7.34 -3.32 1.56
N ASP A 38 8.45 -2.68 1.20
CA ASP A 38 9.39 -2.09 2.13
C ASP A 38 9.01 -0.62 2.37
N LEU A 39 9.05 -0.18 3.62
CA LEU A 39 8.71 1.19 4.01
C LEU A 39 9.53 2.22 3.22
N ASP A 40 10.85 2.01 3.15
CA ASP A 40 11.80 2.90 2.48
C ASP A 40 11.47 3.08 0.99
N VAL A 41 10.98 2.03 0.33
CA VAL A 41 10.57 2.10 -1.09
C VAL A 41 9.34 2.99 -1.22
N VAL A 42 8.33 2.78 -0.36
CA VAL A 42 7.10 3.59 -0.35
C VAL A 42 7.43 5.05 -0.04
N GLU A 43 8.34 5.32 0.90
CA GLU A 43 8.82 6.66 1.21
C GLU A 43 9.44 7.34 -0.01
N GLN A 44 10.37 6.67 -0.70
CA GLN A 44 11.07 7.25 -1.85
C GLN A 44 10.18 7.48 -3.08
N VAL A 45 9.18 6.62 -3.31
CA VAL A 45 8.24 6.82 -4.43
C VAL A 45 7.06 7.72 -4.08
N SER A 46 6.81 7.94 -2.78
CA SER A 46 5.86 8.94 -2.32
C SER A 46 6.46 10.35 -2.43
N ASP A 47 5.63 11.33 -2.80
CA ASP A 47 5.98 12.75 -2.63
C ASP A 47 5.46 13.26 -1.27
N CYS A 48 5.41 12.40 -0.25
CA CYS A 48 4.83 12.72 1.06
C CYS A 48 5.86 13.37 2.00
N ALA A 49 5.37 14.02 3.05
CA ALA A 49 6.25 14.61 4.07
C ALA A 49 7.03 13.52 4.83
N PRO A 50 8.23 13.84 5.35
CA PRO A 50 8.97 12.92 6.23
C PRO A 50 8.10 12.47 7.40
N GLY A 51 8.03 11.16 7.67
CA GLY A 51 7.22 10.58 8.75
C GLY A 51 5.76 10.26 8.40
N ALA A 52 5.19 10.88 7.36
CA ALA A 52 3.79 10.64 6.98
C ALA A 52 3.55 9.19 6.52
N VAL A 53 4.56 8.56 5.89
CA VAL A 53 4.47 7.15 5.51
C VAL A 53 4.43 6.27 6.75
N LEU A 54 5.35 6.44 7.70
CA LEU A 54 5.36 5.69 8.95
C LEU A 54 4.02 5.79 9.69
N GLU A 55 3.49 7.00 9.89
CA GLU A 55 2.18 7.22 10.53
C GLU A 55 1.06 6.47 9.80
N ALA A 56 1.06 6.50 8.47
CA ALA A 56 0.09 5.77 7.66
C ALA A 56 0.22 4.25 7.80
N VAL A 57 1.44 3.73 7.93
CA VAL A 57 1.65 2.29 8.10
C VAL A 57 1.20 1.85 9.49
N GLU A 58 1.48 2.64 10.52
CA GLU A 58 0.99 2.42 11.88
C GLU A 58 -0.54 2.42 11.94
N GLU A 59 -1.20 3.41 11.32
CA GLU A 59 -2.65 3.46 11.20
C GLU A 59 -3.21 2.25 10.44
N GLY A 60 -2.56 1.85 9.35
CA GLY A 60 -2.93 0.67 8.56
C GLY A 60 -2.82 -0.66 9.32
N VAL A 61 -1.80 -0.79 10.18
CA VAL A 61 -1.62 -1.93 11.08
C VAL A 61 -2.71 -1.93 12.16
N ALA A 62 -2.97 -0.78 12.79
CA ALA A 62 -4.03 -0.64 13.80
C ALA A 62 -5.42 -0.99 13.22
N ALA A 63 -5.67 -0.62 11.96
CA ALA A 63 -6.88 -0.96 11.23
C ALA A 63 -6.96 -2.41 10.74
N ARG A 64 -5.91 -3.23 10.96
CA ARG A 64 -5.77 -4.61 10.47
C ARG A 64 -5.96 -4.75 8.96
N LEU A 65 -5.41 -3.79 8.22
CA LEU A 65 -5.40 -3.81 6.76
C LEU A 65 -4.05 -4.30 6.22
N ILE A 66 -2.99 -4.00 6.97
CA ILE A 66 -1.64 -4.48 6.75
C ILE A 66 -1.07 -5.08 8.05
N SER A 67 0.05 -5.76 7.95
CA SER A 67 0.80 -6.32 9.07
C SER A 67 2.29 -6.27 8.77
N GLU A 68 3.11 -6.13 9.81
CA GLU A 68 4.55 -6.33 9.71
C GLU A 68 4.89 -7.76 9.33
N ILE A 69 5.92 -7.94 8.50
CA ILE A 69 6.45 -9.26 8.15
C ILE A 69 7.52 -9.65 9.18
N SER A 70 7.25 -10.70 9.95
CA SER A 70 8.18 -11.21 10.95
C SER A 70 9.55 -11.54 10.35
N GLY A 71 10.62 -11.07 11.00
CA GLY A 71 12.00 -11.32 10.56
C GLY A 71 12.51 -10.41 9.45
N ALA A 72 11.72 -9.42 9.02
CA ALA A 72 12.15 -8.36 8.11
C ALA A 72 11.97 -6.99 8.79
N PHE A 73 12.99 -6.14 8.72
CA PHE A 73 12.90 -4.78 9.27
C PHE A 73 12.10 -3.89 8.32
N ALA A 74 11.17 -3.10 8.85
CA ALA A 74 10.36 -2.12 8.12
C ALA A 74 9.64 -2.66 6.87
N ARG A 75 9.25 -3.95 6.88
CA ARG A 75 8.55 -4.59 5.78
C ARG A 75 7.13 -4.97 6.17
N TYR A 76 6.19 -4.68 5.28
CA TYR A 76 4.77 -4.84 5.53
C TYR A 76 4.09 -5.64 4.42
N ARG A 77 2.95 -6.21 4.76
CA ARG A 77 2.11 -7.00 3.85
C ARG A 77 0.65 -6.64 4.05
N PHE A 78 -0.13 -6.62 2.97
CA PHE A 78 -1.59 -6.57 3.07
C PHE A 78 -2.14 -7.85 3.71
N GLN A 79 -2.92 -7.72 4.79
CA GLN A 79 -3.44 -8.90 5.50
C GLN A 79 -4.37 -9.74 4.63
N HIS A 80 -5.08 -9.10 3.70
CA HIS A 80 -5.94 -9.77 2.74
C HIS A 80 -5.65 -9.32 1.30
N PRO A 81 -5.58 -10.26 0.33
CA PRO A 81 -5.38 -9.93 -1.09
C PRO A 81 -6.41 -8.95 -1.65
N LEU A 82 -7.62 -8.94 -1.10
CA LEU A 82 -8.69 -8.03 -1.50
C LEU A 82 -8.44 -6.59 -1.09
N VAL A 83 -7.80 -6.34 0.05
CA VAL A 83 -7.46 -4.98 0.48
C VAL A 83 -6.48 -4.39 -0.54
N HIS A 84 -5.42 -5.14 -0.84
CA HIS A 84 -4.45 -4.82 -1.89
C HIS A 84 -5.15 -4.58 -3.24
N LEU A 85 -5.99 -5.51 -3.69
CA LEU A 85 -6.68 -5.39 -4.98
C LEU A 85 -7.62 -4.17 -5.04
N THR A 86 -8.34 -3.90 -3.95
CA THR A 86 -9.27 -2.76 -3.86
C THR A 86 -8.51 -1.44 -3.99
N LEU A 87 -7.41 -1.29 -3.25
CA LEU A 87 -6.55 -0.12 -3.30
C LEU A 87 -5.85 0.02 -4.67
N PHE A 88 -5.31 -1.09 -5.20
CA PHE A 88 -4.65 -1.11 -6.50
C PHE A 88 -5.59 -0.66 -7.63
N ARG A 89 -6.85 -1.10 -7.59
CA ARG A 89 -7.88 -0.74 -8.57
C ARG A 89 -8.31 0.72 -8.51
N ARG A 90 -8.18 1.40 -7.36
CA ARG A 90 -8.48 2.83 -7.22
C ARG A 90 -7.47 3.72 -7.96
N THR A 91 -6.29 3.20 -8.27
CA THR A 91 -5.28 3.92 -9.05
C THR A 91 -5.56 3.80 -10.55
N SER A 92 -5.65 4.92 -11.27
CA SER A 92 -5.81 4.92 -12.72
C SER A 92 -4.59 4.31 -13.43
N LEU A 93 -4.77 3.76 -14.64
CA LEU A 93 -3.68 3.17 -15.42
C LEU A 93 -2.52 4.16 -15.64
N ALA A 94 -2.82 5.42 -15.97
CA ALA A 94 -1.80 6.45 -16.16
C ALA A 94 -0.98 6.73 -14.89
N ARG A 95 -1.63 6.68 -13.71
CA ARG A 95 -0.94 6.88 -12.43
C ARG A 95 -0.10 5.65 -12.04
N ARG A 96 -0.57 4.44 -12.36
CA ARG A 96 0.24 3.21 -12.20
C ARG A 96 1.49 3.25 -13.07
N ASP A 97 1.36 3.64 -14.34
CA ASP A 97 2.50 3.77 -15.26
C ASP A 97 3.56 4.76 -14.72
N ARG A 98 3.12 5.94 -14.27
CA ARG A 98 4.02 6.93 -13.65
C ARG A 98 4.70 6.40 -12.39
N LEU A 99 3.97 5.66 -11.54
CA LEU A 99 4.51 5.06 -10.33
C LEU A 99 5.50 3.93 -10.64
N HIS A 100 5.23 3.08 -11.63
CA HIS A 100 6.18 2.05 -12.06
C HIS A 100 7.49 2.64 -12.57
N ARG A 101 7.43 3.71 -13.37
CA ARG A 101 8.66 4.41 -13.80
C ARG A 101 9.46 4.94 -12.61
N ARG A 102 8.80 5.56 -11.64
CA ARG A 102 9.45 6.00 -10.40
C ARG A 102 10.02 4.84 -9.58
N LEU A 103 9.30 3.73 -9.50
CA LEU A 103 9.75 2.53 -8.79
C LEU A 103 11.02 1.97 -9.42
N GLN A 104 11.10 1.92 -10.75
CA GLN A 104 12.31 1.52 -11.46
C GLN A 104 13.50 2.41 -11.09
N ASP A 105 13.32 3.74 -11.11
CA ASP A 105 14.36 4.70 -10.72
C ASP A 105 14.81 4.51 -9.26
N VAL A 106 13.88 4.20 -8.35
CA VAL A 106 14.15 3.98 -6.93
C VAL A 106 14.87 2.64 -6.69
N SER A 107 14.43 1.56 -7.33
CA SER A 107 15.09 0.25 -7.23
C SER A 107 16.53 0.30 -7.74
N GLU A 108 16.80 1.06 -8.80
CA GLU A 108 18.16 1.26 -9.32
C GLU A 108 19.05 2.01 -8.29
N ARG A 109 18.50 3.02 -7.61
CA ARG A 109 19.21 3.77 -6.55
C ARG A 109 19.48 2.96 -5.29
N LEU A 110 18.57 2.04 -4.95
CA LEU A 110 18.70 1.17 -3.77
C LEU A 110 19.59 -0.07 -4.03
N GLY A 111 20.11 -0.25 -5.25
CA GLY A 111 21.06 -1.32 -5.56
C GLY A 111 20.46 -2.72 -5.42
N THR A 112 19.16 -2.88 -5.61
CA THR A 112 18.51 -4.19 -5.62
C THR A 112 18.40 -4.69 -7.06
N LEU A 113 19.42 -5.42 -7.52
CA LEU A 113 19.41 -6.28 -8.71
C LEU A 113 19.44 -7.74 -8.28
#